data_AF-A0A519WSE4-F1
#
_entry.id   AF-A0A519WSE4-F1
#
_cell.length_a   1.000
_cell.length_b   1.000
_cell.length_c   1.000
_cell.angle_alpha   90.00
_cell.angle_beta   90.00
_cell.angle_gamma   90.00
#
_symmetry.space_group_name_H-M   'P 1'
#
loop_
_entity.id
_entity.type
_entity.pdbx_description
1 polymer ?
#
loop_
_entity_poly.entity_id
_entity_poly.type
_entity_poly.pdbx_seq_one_letter_code
_entity_poly.pdbx_strand_id
1 'polypeptide(L)'
;MVIIRFTTIDPDGQYHEFTLGSVDLEASFESLTEMVRKGWQLCQVKLIDPPSSSIYLPVAAFDGGSFMGPISRLQCQWEALLALS
;
A
#
# COMPACT_ATOMS: atom_id res chain seq x y z
N MET A 1 14.06 4.83 -1.30
CA MET A 1 12.95 5.49 -0.58
C MET A 1 11.80 5.55 -1.55
N VAL A 2 10.67 4.95 -1.18
CA VAL A 2 9.47 4.95 -2.02
C VAL A 2 8.55 6.09 -1.61
N ILE A 3 7.79 6.59 -2.57
CA ILE A 3 6.78 7.62 -2.35
C ILE A 3 5.43 7.05 -2.77
N ILE A 4 4.45 7.15 -1.91
CA ILE A 4 3.07 6.80 -2.22
C ILE A 4 2.25 8.08 -2.27
N ARG A 5 1.68 8.35 -3.44
CA ARG A 5 0.70 9.41 -3.63
C ARG A 5 -0.68 8.78 -3.75
N PHE A 6 -1.64 9.27 -2.98
CA PHE A 6 -2.96 8.70 -2.99
C PHE A 6 -4.02 9.75 -2.71
N THR A 7 -5.22 9.45 -3.17
CA THR A 7 -6.38 10.31 -3.01
C THR A 7 -7.51 9.51 -2.38
N THR A 8 -8.25 10.17 -1.51
CA THR A 8 -9.31 9.54 -0.71
C THR A 8 -10.54 10.41 -0.64
N ILE A 9 -11.67 9.78 -0.35
CA ILE A 9 -12.85 10.44 0.18
C ILE A 9 -12.97 10.05 1.65
N ASP A 10 -13.08 11.04 2.53
CA ASP A 10 -13.31 10.79 3.97
C ASP A 10 -14.78 10.38 4.24
N PRO A 11 -15.12 9.95 5.47
CA PRO A 11 -16.49 9.56 5.80
C PRO A 11 -17.54 10.66 5.63
N ASP A 12 -17.13 11.94 5.61
CA ASP A 12 -18.01 13.09 5.41
C ASP A 12 -18.18 13.44 3.91
N GLY A 13 -17.55 12.66 3.02
CA GLY A 13 -17.62 12.84 1.57
C GLY A 13 -16.62 13.86 1.02
N GLN A 14 -15.67 14.35 1.82
CA GLN A 14 -14.67 15.31 1.37
C GLN A 14 -13.48 14.61 0.71
N TYR A 15 -12.99 15.24 -0.37
CA TYR A 15 -11.85 14.72 -1.12
C TYR A 15 -10.53 15.23 -0.54
N HIS A 16 -9.57 14.32 -0.40
CA HIS A 16 -8.22 14.61 0.11
C HIS A 16 -7.13 14.00 -0.77
N GLU A 17 -5.99 14.67 -0.85
CA GLU A 17 -4.77 14.17 -1.49
C GLU A 17 -3.63 14.09 -0.46
N PHE A 18 -2.94 12.95 -0.44
CA PHE A 18 -1.85 12.68 0.48
C PHE A 18 -0.61 12.22 -0.26
N THR A 19 0.55 12.50 0.35
CA THR A 19 1.85 11.98 -0.08
C THR A 19 2.57 11.42 1.13
N LEU A 20 2.95 10.15 1.06
CA LEU A 20 3.71 9.45 2.09
C LEU A 20 5.09 9.07 1.53
N GLY A 21 6.15 9.58 2.14
CA GLY A 21 7.50 9.07 1.92
C GLY A 21 7.80 7.96 2.92
N SER A 22 8.22 6.79 2.44
CA SER A 22 8.59 5.68 3.33
C SER A 22 9.81 4.92 2.83
N VAL A 23 10.54 4.35 3.78
CA VAL A 23 11.55 3.32 3.53
C VAL A 23 10.98 1.91 3.60
N ASP A 24 9.81 1.76 4.23
CA ASP A 24 9.11 0.49 4.40
C ASP A 24 7.76 0.54 3.67
N LEU A 25 7.65 -0.29 2.63
CA LEU A 25 6.46 -0.40 1.81
C LEU A 25 5.31 -1.08 2.58
N GLU A 26 5.61 -2.06 3.43
CA GLU A 26 4.61 -2.83 4.17
C GLU A 26 3.88 -1.94 5.18
N ALA A 27 4.64 -1.17 5.96
CA ALA A 27 4.07 -0.19 6.90
C ALA A 27 3.19 0.85 6.19
N SER A 28 3.55 1.20 4.95
CA SER A 28 2.76 2.14 4.15
C SER A 28 1.45 1.54 3.66
N PHE A 29 1.47 0.28 3.22
CA PHE A 29 0.26 -0.43 2.82
C PHE A 29 -0.66 -0.72 4.00
N GLU A 30 -0.10 -1.01 5.18
CA GLU A 30 -0.90 -1.14 6.40
C GLU A 30 -1.57 0.19 6.77
N SER A 31 -0.87 1.32 6.59
CA SER A 31 -1.45 2.65 6.82
C SER A 31 -2.64 2.95 5.89
N LEU A 32 -2.51 2.64 4.59
CA LEU A 32 -3.61 2.80 3.62
C LEU A 32 -4.80 1.91 3.97
N THR A 33 -4.54 0.68 4.35
CA THR A 33 -5.55 -0.31 4.75
C THR A 33 -6.28 0.12 6.01
N GLU A 34 -5.56 0.64 7.00
CA GLU A 34 -6.15 1.17 8.24
C GLU A 34 -7.04 2.39 7.96
N MET A 35 -6.72 3.23 6.96
CA MET A 35 -7.62 4.29 6.53
C MET A 35 -8.92 3.74 5.98
N VAL A 36 -8.85 2.72 5.11
CA VAL A 36 -10.06 2.04 4.59
C VAL A 36 -10.88 1.43 5.72
N ARG A 37 -10.22 0.80 6.70
CA ARG A 37 -10.84 0.23 7.90
C ARG A 37 -11.58 1.29 8.73
N LYS A 38 -11.10 2.54 8.73
CA LYS A 38 -11.74 3.70 9.38
C LYS A 38 -12.88 4.33 8.58
N GLY A 39 -13.25 3.73 7.44
CA GLY A 39 -14.35 4.20 6.60
C GLY A 39 -13.94 5.21 5.52
N TRP A 40 -12.64 5.42 5.33
CA TRP A 40 -12.16 6.24 4.21
C TRP A 40 -12.23 5.42 2.92
N GLN A 41 -12.57 6.06 1.81
CA GLN A 41 -12.57 5.42 0.50
C GLN A 41 -11.32 5.84 -0.28
N LEU A 42 -10.46 4.88 -0.64
CA LEU A 42 -9.35 5.14 -1.55
C LEU A 42 -9.87 5.28 -2.98
N CYS A 43 -9.51 6.40 -3.63
CA CYS A 43 -9.89 6.67 -5.02
C CYS A 43 -8.75 6.33 -5.99
N GLN A 44 -7.52 6.63 -5.62
CA GLN A 44 -6.34 6.35 -6.43
C GLN A 44 -5.12 6.15 -5.52
N VAL A 45 -4.27 5.19 -5.86
CA VAL A 45 -2.98 4.98 -5.19
C VAL A 45 -1.90 4.84 -6.25
N LYS A 46 -0.82 5.60 -6.12
CA LYS A 46 0.34 5.59 -7.00
C LYS A 46 1.61 5.39 -6.18
N LEU A 47 2.32 4.31 -6.45
CA LEU A 47 3.66 4.05 -5.93
C LEU A 47 4.68 4.66 -6.89
N ILE A 48 5.65 5.38 -6.35
CA ILE A 48 6.75 5.99 -7.08
C ILE A 48 8.03 5.49 -6.43
N ASP A 49 8.83 4.76 -7.20
CA ASP A 49 10.17 4.32 -6.82
C ASP A 49 11.21 5.04 -7.70
N PRO A 50 11.83 6.12 -7.16
CA PRO A 50 12.77 6.97 -7.87
C PRO A 50 14.02 6.19 -8.31
N PRO A 51 14.63 6.54 -9.46
CA PRO A 51 14.42 7.77 -10.22
C PRO A 51 13.32 7.72 -11.30
N SER A 52 12.84 6.55 -11.72
CA SER A 52 12.07 6.47 -12.98
C SER A 52 10.83 5.58 -12.95
N SER A 53 10.63 4.79 -11.90
CA SER A 53 9.51 3.85 -11.90
C SER A 53 8.33 4.39 -11.10
N SER A 54 7.14 4.29 -11.67
CA SER A 54 5.90 4.53 -10.94
C SER A 54 4.82 3.61 -11.45
N ILE A 55 3.95 3.16 -10.56
CA ILE A 55 2.87 2.24 -10.86
C ILE A 55 1.62 2.65 -10.11
N TYR A 56 0.47 2.54 -10.78
CA TYR A 56 -0.83 2.66 -10.12
C TYR A 56 -1.15 1.33 -9.45
N LEU A 57 -1.44 1.40 -8.16
CA LEU A 57 -1.86 0.24 -7.40
C LEU A 57 -3.38 0.09 -7.47
N PRO A 58 -3.90 -1.16 -7.54
CA PRO A 58 -5.33 -1.39 -7.56
C PRO A 58 -5.93 -1.01 -6.19
N VAL A 59 -6.80 0.00 -6.16
CA VAL A 59 -7.45 0.44 -4.91
C VAL A 59 -8.27 -0.68 -4.25
N ALA A 60 -8.81 -1.59 -5.06
CA ALA A 60 -9.56 -2.76 -4.59
C ALA A 60 -8.71 -3.78 -3.81
N ALA A 61 -7.37 -3.68 -3.87
CA ALA A 61 -6.50 -4.51 -3.03
C ALA A 61 -6.46 -4.04 -1.58
N PHE A 62 -6.80 -2.78 -1.30
CA PHE A 62 -6.82 -2.22 0.05
C PHE A 62 -8.25 -2.33 0.62
N ASP A 63 -8.61 -3.53 1.09
CA ASP A 63 -9.96 -3.88 1.56
C ASP A 63 -10.16 -3.71 3.07
N GLY A 64 -9.18 -3.14 3.77
CA GLY A 64 -9.18 -3.05 5.23
C GLY A 64 -8.56 -4.27 5.93
N GLY A 65 -8.20 -5.33 5.21
CA GLY A 65 -7.45 -6.48 5.71
C GLY A 65 -5.94 -6.23 5.78
N SER A 66 -5.29 -6.66 6.87
CA SER A 66 -3.84 -6.42 7.05
C SER A 66 -2.99 -7.12 5.98
N PHE A 67 -2.01 -6.40 5.46
CA PHE A 67 -1.07 -6.91 4.46
C PHE A 67 0.11 -7.69 5.07
N MET A 68 0.40 -7.50 6.36
CA MET A 68 1.55 -8.15 7.00
C MET A 68 1.50 -9.67 6.91
N GLY A 69 0.31 -10.27 7.10
CA GLY A 69 0.14 -11.71 7.02
C GLY A 69 0.44 -12.28 5.62
N PRO A 70 -0.24 -11.80 4.57
CA PRO A 70 0.03 -12.21 3.19
C PRO A 70 1.46 -11.95 2.73
N ILE A 71 2.03 -10.77 3.04
CA ILE A 71 3.39 -10.40 2.60
C ILE A 71 4.43 -11.28 3.28
N SER A 72 4.35 -11.46 4.60
CA SER A 72 5.27 -12.32 5.34
C SER A 72 5.23 -13.77 4.84
N ARG A 73 4.03 -14.31 4.55
CA ARG A 73 3.91 -15.66 3.97
C ARG A 73 4.58 -15.75 2.60
N LEU A 74 4.37 -14.74 1.76
CA LEU A 74 4.97 -14.70 0.42
C LEU A 74 6.49 -14.62 0.51
N GLN A 75 7.03 -13.80 1.42
CA GLN A 75 8.46 -13.71 1.67
C GLN A 75 9.03 -15.07 2.08
N CYS A 76 8.43 -15.75 3.07
CA CYS A 76 8.89 -17.07 3.50
C CYS A 76 8.86 -18.10 2.36
N GLN A 77 7.84 -18.07 1.50
CA GLN A 77 7.75 -18.95 0.34
C GLN A 77 8.88 -18.70 -0.66
N TRP A 78 9.20 -17.43 -0.94
CA TRP A 78 10.29 -17.05 -1.84
C TRP A 78 11.67 -17.41 -1.27
N GLU A 79 11.91 -17.14 0.01
CA GLU A 79 13.14 -17.51 0.69
C GLU A 79 13.37 -19.02 0.66
N ALA A 80 12.31 -19.81 0.88
CA ALA A 80 12.38 -21.26 0.78
C ALA A 80 12.77 -21.74 -0.63
N LEU A 81 12.24 -21.10 -1.69
CA LEU A 81 12.59 -21.43 -3.07
C LEU A 81 14.04 -21.06 -3.40
N LEU A 82 14.52 -19.91 -2.92
CA LEU A 82 15.90 -19.46 -3.12
C LEU A 82 16.91 -20.26 -2.29
N ALA A 83 16.52 -20.82 -1.15
CA ALA A 83 17.39 -21.69 -0.36
C ALA A 83 17.58 -23.09 -0.98
N LEU A 84 16.72 -23.47 -1.94
CA LEU A 84 16.78 -24.74 -2.67
C LEU A 84 17.62 -24.65 -3.96
N SER A 85 18.08 -23.45 -4.34
CA SER A 85 18.95 -23.21 -5.50
C SER A 85 20.41 -23.04 -5.09
#